data_AF-A0A7J8HHB3-F1
#
_entry.id   AF-A0A7J8HHB3-F1
#
_cell.length_a   1.000
_cell.length_b   1.000
_cell.length_c   1.000
_cell.angle_alpha   90.00
_cell.angle_beta   90.00
_cell.angle_gamma   90.00
#
_symmetry.space_group_name_H-M   'P 1'
#
loop_
_entity.id
_entity.type
_entity.pdbx_description
1 polymer ?
#
loop_
_entity_poly.entity_id
_entity_poly.type
_entity_poly.pdbx_seq_one_letter_code
_entity_poly.pdbx_strand_id
1 'polypeptide(L)'
;MVHFSTLEEQKLFRTLEYAGECAKPIEAFNERFKDMQSKQVKLDIFATPFNVELADVPDNLQHEILQLQSDDELKATYNLPLLEFYNRYISNDECPTLRRHALKYASVFGTTYCHEQFFSKVTVTKSLLGSTLACGPERPGLGSR
;
A
#
# COMPACT_ATOMS: atom_id res chain seq x y z
N MET A 1 35.74 38.90 -13.57
CA MET A 1 34.70 37.99 -13.06
C MET A 1 34.36 37.03 -14.18
N VAL A 2 34.96 35.84 -14.18
CA VAL A 2 34.80 34.88 -15.28
C VAL A 2 33.55 34.06 -14.99
N HIS A 3 32.49 34.31 -15.77
CA HIS A 3 31.26 33.53 -15.72
C HIS A 3 31.52 32.18 -16.39
N PHE A 4 31.52 31.10 -15.60
CA PHE A 4 31.80 29.75 -16.10
C PHE A 4 30.51 29.10 -16.58
N SER A 5 30.04 29.47 -17.77
CA SER A 5 28.76 29.03 -18.36
C SER A 5 28.64 27.50 -18.49
N THR A 6 29.78 26.79 -18.58
CA THR A 6 29.84 25.33 -18.68
C THR A 6 29.32 24.61 -17.42
N LEU A 7 29.35 25.26 -16.24
CA LEU A 7 28.81 24.68 -15.01
C LEU A 7 27.28 24.70 -15.00
N GLU A 8 26.67 25.75 -15.55
CA GLU A 8 25.21 25.87 -15.68
C GLU A 8 24.65 24.86 -16.70
N GLU A 9 25.31 24.75 -17.85
CA GLU A 9 24.91 23.82 -18.92
C GLU A 9 25.04 22.35 -18.49
N GLN A 10 26.11 21.97 -17.80
CA GLN A 10 26.25 20.59 -17.26
C GLN A 10 25.24 20.27 -16.17
N LYS A 11 24.83 21.26 -15.36
CA LYS A 11 23.85 21.06 -14.29
C LYS A 11 22.46 20.82 -14.86
N LEU A 12 22.08 21.57 -15.90
CA LEU A 12 20.80 21.41 -16.63
C LEU A 12 20.73 20.10 -17.43
N PHE A 13 21.80 19.74 -18.15
CA PHE A 13 21.84 18.50 -18.93
C PHE A 13 21.73 17.25 -18.03
N ARG A 14 22.50 17.21 -16.93
CA ARG A 14 22.43 16.08 -15.97
C ARG A 14 21.11 16.01 -15.23
N THR A 15 20.46 17.14 -14.95
CA THR A 15 19.12 17.13 -14.32
C THR A 15 18.03 16.66 -15.29
N LEU A 16 18.13 17.00 -16.58
CA LEU A 16 17.24 16.48 -17.63
C LEU A 16 17.40 14.98 -17.84
N GLU A 17 18.63 14.48 -17.90
CA GLU A 17 18.93 13.05 -18.04
C GLU A 17 18.41 12.26 -16.82
N TYR A 18 18.68 12.76 -15.61
CA TYR A 18 18.17 12.17 -14.37
C TYR A 18 16.64 12.15 -14.31
N ALA A 19 15.98 13.23 -14.72
CA ALA A 19 14.52 13.29 -14.79
C ALA A 19 13.94 12.25 -15.76
N GLY A 20 14.61 12.03 -16.89
CA GLY A 20 14.26 10.96 -17.84
C GLY A 20 14.40 9.56 -17.23
N GLU A 21 15.45 9.32 -16.46
CA GLU A 21 15.63 8.04 -15.74
C GLU A 21 14.60 7.85 -14.61
N CYS A 22 14.13 8.91 -13.96
CA CYS A 22 13.03 8.85 -12.98
C CYS A 22 11.68 8.47 -13.61
N ALA A 23 11.46 8.75 -14.89
CA ALA A 23 10.21 8.40 -15.56
C ALA A 23 10.02 6.88 -15.67
N LYS A 24 11.10 6.11 -15.88
CA LYS A 24 11.06 4.66 -16.05
C LYS A 24 10.46 3.91 -14.84
N PRO A 25 10.93 4.12 -13.59
CA PRO A 25 10.33 3.47 -12.43
C PRO A 25 8.90 3.96 -12.16
N ILE A 26 8.57 5.21 -12.49
CA ILE A 26 7.20 5.75 -12.34
C ILE A 26 6.24 5.04 -13.31
N GLU A 27 6.63 4.87 -14.56
CA GLU A 27 5.83 4.17 -15.56
C GLU A 27 5.65 2.69 -15.20
N ALA A 28 6.73 2.01 -14.81
CA ALA A 28 6.67 0.63 -14.36
C ALA A 28 5.78 0.47 -13.10
N PHE A 29 5.83 1.44 -12.17
CA PHE A 29 4.93 1.47 -11.02
C PHE A 29 3.47 1.62 -11.45
N ASN A 30 3.17 2.61 -12.29
CA ASN A 30 1.81 2.88 -12.76
C ASN A 30 1.22 1.68 -13.51
N GLU A 31 1.97 1.04 -14.39
CA GLU A 31 1.49 -0.16 -15.09
C GLU A 31 1.27 -1.33 -14.12
N ARG A 32 2.17 -1.52 -13.14
CA ARG A 32 2.01 -2.58 -12.14
C ARG A 32 0.79 -2.37 -11.23
N PHE A 33 0.41 -1.12 -10.96
CA PHE A 33 -0.69 -0.76 -10.05
C PHE A 33 -1.92 -0.18 -10.78
N LYS A 34 -2.02 -0.37 -12.09
CA LYS A 34 -3.12 0.12 -12.92
C LYS A 34 -4.48 -0.38 -12.45
N ASP A 35 -4.54 -1.60 -11.93
CA ASP A 35 -5.76 -2.16 -11.38
C ASP A 35 -6.17 -1.48 -10.06
N MET A 36 -5.22 -1.02 -9.24
CA MET A 36 -5.50 -0.20 -8.05
C MET A 36 -6.02 1.17 -8.44
N GLN A 37 -5.43 1.79 -9.47
CA GLN A 37 -5.94 3.06 -10.03
C GLN A 37 -7.39 2.91 -10.52
N SER A 38 -7.73 1.79 -11.16
CA SER A 38 -9.11 1.49 -11.57
C SER A 38 -10.10 1.34 -10.40
N LYS A 39 -9.58 1.09 -9.19
CA LYS A 39 -10.34 0.93 -7.95
C LYS A 39 -10.21 2.16 -7.05
N GLN A 40 -9.59 3.25 -7.50
CA GLN A 40 -9.26 4.41 -6.67
C GLN A 40 -10.49 4.96 -5.95
N VAL A 41 -11.59 5.20 -6.66
CA VAL A 41 -12.85 5.66 -6.04
C VAL A 41 -13.33 4.72 -4.93
N LYS A 42 -13.22 3.40 -5.12
CA LYS A 42 -13.61 2.42 -4.10
C LYS A 42 -12.67 2.44 -2.89
N LEU A 43 -11.40 2.75 -3.10
CA LEU A 43 -10.41 2.96 -2.04
C LEU A 43 -10.67 4.28 -1.30
N ASP A 44 -11.04 5.34 -2.01
CA ASP A 44 -11.36 6.65 -1.42
C ASP A 44 -12.64 6.58 -0.57
N ILE A 45 -13.64 5.83 -1.03
CA ILE A 45 -14.84 5.51 -0.22
C ILE A 45 -14.44 4.83 1.10
N PHE A 46 -13.42 3.96 1.07
CA PHE A 46 -12.94 3.32 2.28
C PHE A 46 -12.10 4.26 3.14
N ALA A 47 -11.13 4.99 2.56
CA ALA A 47 -10.10 5.73 3.27
C ALA A 47 -10.50 7.16 3.65
N THR A 48 -11.38 7.79 2.89
CA THR A 48 -11.80 9.19 3.05
C THR A 48 -13.29 9.36 2.72
N PRO A 49 -14.21 8.61 3.36
CA PRO A 49 -15.63 8.61 2.99
C PRO A 49 -16.28 10.00 3.06
N PHE A 50 -15.79 10.90 3.92
CA PHE A 50 -16.28 12.26 4.07
C PHE A 50 -15.91 13.23 2.95
N ASN A 51 -14.98 12.84 2.07
CA ASN A 51 -14.38 13.72 1.05
C ASN A 51 -14.50 13.15 -0.38
N VAL A 52 -15.29 12.09 -0.57
CA VAL A 52 -15.54 11.52 -1.90
C VAL A 52 -16.62 12.31 -2.62
N GLU A 53 -16.42 12.53 -3.91
CA GLU A 53 -17.41 13.15 -4.79
C GLU A 53 -18.55 12.17 -5.09
N LEU A 54 -19.79 12.56 -4.77
CA LEU A 54 -20.96 11.70 -4.92
C LEU A 54 -21.21 11.25 -6.38
N ALA A 55 -20.77 12.03 -7.37
CA ALA A 55 -20.90 11.69 -8.78
C ALA A 55 -20.09 10.45 -9.18
N ASP A 56 -18.98 10.18 -8.48
CA ASP A 56 -18.12 9.03 -8.73
C ASP A 56 -18.52 7.80 -7.90
N VAL A 57 -19.32 8.01 -6.84
CA VAL A 57 -19.74 6.94 -5.94
C VAL A 57 -20.72 6.00 -6.67
N PRO A 58 -20.55 4.67 -6.57
CA PRO A 58 -21.53 3.71 -7.08
C PRO A 58 -22.94 3.95 -6.51
N ASP A 59 -23.98 3.83 -7.34
CA ASP A 59 -25.38 4.11 -6.94
C ASP A 59 -25.81 3.40 -5.65
N ASN A 60 -25.34 2.16 -5.44
CA ASN A 60 -25.66 1.37 -4.26
C ASN A 60 -25.02 1.89 -2.95
N LEU A 61 -24.12 2.86 -3.02
CA LEU A 61 -23.44 3.49 -1.89
C LEU A 61 -23.76 4.98 -1.76
N GLN A 62 -24.27 5.64 -2.81
CA GLN A 62 -24.50 7.09 -2.82
C GLN A 62 -25.35 7.57 -1.64
N HIS A 63 -26.44 6.86 -1.32
CA HIS A 63 -27.32 7.26 -0.22
C HIS A 63 -26.65 7.13 1.15
N GLU A 64 -25.97 6.01 1.43
CA GLU A 64 -25.27 5.80 2.70
C GLU A 64 -24.08 6.76 2.87
N ILE A 65 -23.37 7.09 1.78
CA ILE A 65 -22.30 8.09 1.79
C ILE A 65 -22.85 9.49 2.03
N LEU A 66 -23.97 9.86 1.38
CA LEU A 66 -24.60 11.16 1.60
C LEU A 66 -25.05 11.30 3.07
N GLN A 67 -25.68 10.27 3.62
CA GLN A 67 -26.08 10.23 5.02
C GLN A 67 -24.86 10.41 5.93
N LEU A 68 -23.78 9.65 5.68
CA LEU A 68 -22.54 9.78 6.46
C LEU A 68 -21.92 11.18 6.35
N GLN A 69 -21.86 11.75 5.15
CA GLN A 69 -21.30 13.08 4.90
C GLN A 69 -22.11 14.21 5.54
N SER A 70 -23.40 13.99 5.80
CA SER A 70 -24.28 14.96 6.46
C SER A 70 -24.14 14.99 7.99
N ASP A 71 -23.43 14.02 8.58
CA ASP A 71 -23.19 13.96 10.03
C ASP A 71 -21.88 14.67 10.40
N ASP A 72 -22.00 15.96 10.70
CA ASP A 72 -20.85 16.82 11.08
C ASP A 72 -20.22 16.42 12.42
N GLU A 73 -20.99 15.87 13.36
CA GLU A 73 -20.47 15.41 14.65
C GLU A 73 -19.59 14.16 14.46
N LEU A 74 -20.07 13.23 13.62
CA LEU A 74 -19.32 12.05 13.27
C LEU A 74 -18.07 12.39 12.46
N LYS A 75 -18.15 13.37 11.55
CA LYS A 75 -17.00 13.90 10.81
C LYS A 75 -15.94 14.50 11.74
N ALA A 76 -16.33 15.24 12.78
CA ALA A 76 -15.40 15.76 13.78
C ALA A 76 -14.68 14.64 14.57
N THR A 77 -15.33 13.48 14.69
CA THR A 77 -14.80 12.28 15.38
C THR A 77 -13.91 11.42 14.48
N TYR A 78 -13.81 11.74 13.18
CA TYR A 78 -13.01 11.04 12.17
C TYR A 78 -11.50 11.28 12.30
N ASN A 79 -10.96 10.99 13.49
CA ASN A 79 -9.52 10.99 13.80
C ASN A 79 -9.03 9.61 14.30
N LEU A 80 -9.93 8.62 14.32
CA LEU A 80 -9.64 7.27 14.78
C LEU A 80 -9.02 6.41 13.66
N PRO A 81 -8.31 5.32 14.02
CA PRO A 81 -7.94 4.31 13.05
C PRO A 81 -9.14 3.83 12.24
N LEU A 82 -8.96 3.69 10.93
CA LEU A 82 -10.06 3.48 9.98
C LEU A 82 -10.96 2.29 10.35
N LEU A 83 -10.37 1.17 10.76
CA LEU A 83 -11.11 -0.03 11.14
C LEU A 83 -11.89 0.18 12.45
N GLU A 84 -11.34 0.95 13.39
CA GLU A 84 -12.00 1.29 14.65
C GLU A 84 -13.20 2.21 14.39
N PHE A 85 -13.03 3.20 13.50
CA PHE A 85 -14.11 4.07 13.04
C PHE A 85 -15.28 3.26 12.47
N TYR A 86 -15.00 2.40 11.47
CA TYR A 86 -16.04 1.58 10.86
C TYR A 86 -16.69 0.61 11.83
N ASN A 87 -15.94 0.08 12.81
CA ASN A 87 -16.51 -0.83 13.78
C ASN A 87 -17.44 -0.12 14.77
N ARG A 88 -17.05 1.07 15.25
CA ARG A 88 -17.70 1.78 16.35
C ARG A 88 -18.84 2.69 15.92
N TYR A 89 -18.74 3.32 14.75
CA TYR A 89 -19.68 4.38 14.34
C TYR A 89 -20.52 4.03 13.12
N ILE A 90 -20.07 3.10 12.28
CA ILE A 90 -20.85 2.69 11.10
C ILE A 90 -21.67 1.46 11.46
N SER A 91 -22.91 1.67 11.90
CA SER A 91 -23.84 0.59 12.25
C SER A 91 -24.23 -0.23 11.01
N ASN A 92 -24.40 -1.55 11.20
CA ASN A 92 -24.90 -2.43 10.13
C ASN A 92 -26.38 -2.19 9.81
N ASP A 93 -27.15 -1.62 10.74
CA ASP A 93 -28.57 -1.35 10.54
C ASP A 93 -28.81 -0.05 9.75
N GLU A 94 -27.90 0.92 9.89
CA GLU A 94 -28.00 2.23 9.24
C GLU A 94 -27.24 2.29 7.92
N CYS A 95 -26.02 1.75 7.87
CA CYS A 95 -25.13 1.79 6.72
C CYS A 95 -24.58 0.39 6.36
N PRO A 96 -25.46 -0.60 6.06
CA PRO A 96 -25.05 -1.99 5.81
C PRO A 96 -24.11 -2.14 4.62
N THR A 97 -24.30 -1.35 3.56
CA THR A 97 -23.55 -1.50 2.32
C THR A 97 -22.16 -0.92 2.46
N LEU A 98 -22.05 0.25 3.08
CA LEU A 98 -20.81 0.92 3.42
C LEU A 98 -20.00 0.09 4.42
N ARG A 99 -20.63 -0.46 5.47
CA ARG A 99 -19.94 -1.34 6.43
C ARG A 99 -19.35 -2.56 5.73
N ARG A 100 -20.13 -3.22 4.85
CA ARG A 100 -19.66 -4.37 4.07
C ARG A 100 -18.51 -3.99 3.12
N HIS A 101 -18.62 -2.83 2.46
CA HIS A 101 -17.57 -2.30 1.60
C HIS A 101 -16.27 -2.07 2.38
N ALA A 102 -16.36 -1.42 3.53
CA ALA A 102 -15.21 -1.14 4.39
C ALA A 102 -14.52 -2.42 4.87
N LEU A 103 -15.29 -3.41 5.35
CA LEU A 103 -14.74 -4.70 5.76
C LEU A 103 -14.06 -5.46 4.62
N LYS A 104 -14.62 -5.40 3.41
CA LYS A 104 -14.01 -5.99 2.21
C LYS A 104 -12.64 -5.38 1.94
N TYR A 105 -12.54 -4.05 1.92
CA TYR A 105 -11.27 -3.38 1.63
C TYR A 105 -10.27 -3.50 2.78
N ALA A 106 -10.71 -3.44 4.04
CA ALA A 106 -9.87 -3.77 5.18
C ALA A 106 -9.27 -5.19 5.08
N SER A 107 -10.06 -6.17 4.61
CA SER A 107 -9.59 -7.55 4.43
C SER A 107 -8.57 -7.70 3.29
N VAL A 108 -8.71 -6.92 2.21
CA VAL A 108 -7.71 -6.90 1.12
C VAL A 108 -6.34 -6.47 1.66
N PHE A 109 -6.30 -5.40 2.44
CA PHE A 109 -5.03 -4.94 3.03
C PHE A 109 -4.53 -5.85 4.17
N GLY A 110 -5.44 -6.41 4.97
CA GLY A 110 -5.10 -7.36 6.03
C GLY A 110 -4.50 -8.66 5.50
N THR A 111 -5.06 -9.21 4.40
CA THR A 111 -4.52 -10.44 3.82
C THR A 111 -3.15 -10.21 3.17
N THR A 112 -2.91 -9.05 2.55
CA THR A 112 -1.59 -8.71 1.98
C THR A 112 -0.50 -8.71 3.06
N TYR A 113 -0.75 -8.09 4.22
CA TYR A 113 0.15 -8.13 5.36
C TYR A 113 0.38 -9.55 5.89
N CYS A 114 -0.68 -10.36 6.00
CA CYS A 114 -0.57 -11.77 6.41
C CYS A 114 0.28 -12.60 5.42
N HIS A 115 0.16 -12.35 4.12
CA HIS A 115 0.98 -13.03 3.11
C HIS A 115 2.45 -12.61 3.20
N GLU A 116 2.75 -11.32 3.38
CA GLU A 116 4.13 -10.83 3.54
C GLU A 116 4.80 -11.39 4.79
N GLN A 117 4.07 -11.45 5.91
CA GLN A 117 4.57 -12.08 7.15
C GLN A 117 4.80 -13.58 6.99
N PHE A 118 3.92 -14.27 6.26
CA PHE A 118 4.08 -15.68 5.96
C PHE A 118 5.30 -15.95 5.06
N PHE A 119 5.43 -15.21 3.96
CA PHE A 119 6.58 -15.34 3.06
C PHE A 119 7.89 -14.98 3.76
N SER A 120 7.92 -13.90 4.54
CA SER A 120 9.11 -13.53 5.33
C SER A 120 9.60 -14.68 6.20
N LYS A 121 8.67 -15.32 6.94
CA LYS A 121 8.99 -16.49 7.78
C LYS A 121 9.51 -17.68 6.96
N VAL A 122 8.87 -18.01 5.84
CA VAL A 122 9.30 -19.11 4.96
C VAL A 122 10.67 -18.83 4.33
N THR A 123 10.97 -17.57 4.01
CA THR A 123 12.25 -17.16 3.44
C THR A 123 13.38 -17.28 4.47
N VAL A 124 13.11 -16.90 5.73
CA VAL A 124 14.03 -17.10 6.87
C VAL A 124 14.28 -18.59 7.14
N THR A 125 13.23 -19.43 7.09
CA THR A 125 13.40 -20.88 7.27
C THR A 125 14.21 -21.51 6.13
N LYS A 126 14.03 -21.04 4.89
CA LYS A 126 14.78 -21.52 3.72
C LYS A 126 16.26 -21.13 3.77
N SER A 127 16.60 -19.91 4.24
CA SER A 127 17.99 -19.51 4.41
C SER A 127 18.69 -20.27 5.54
N LEU A 128 17.98 -20.60 6.61
CA LEU A 128 18.51 -21.39 7.75
C LEU A 128 18.79 -22.85 7.37
N LEU A 129 17.89 -23.47 6.60
CA LEU A 129 18.09 -24.84 6.07
C LEU A 129 19.18 -24.87 4.99
N GLY A 130 19.29 -23.83 4.17
CA GLY A 130 20.33 -23.70 3.14
C GLY A 130 21.74 -23.53 3.70
N SER A 131 21.91 -22.85 4.84
CA SER A 131 23.20 -22.70 5.52
C SER A 131 23.61 -23.94 6.33
N THR A 132 22.67 -24.81 6.70
CA THR A 132 22.96 -26.08 7.40
C THR A 132 23.62 -27.12 6.48
N LEU A 133 23.42 -27.04 5.16
CA LEU A 133 24.07 -27.94 4.19
C LEU A 133 25.49 -27.50 3.78
N ALA A 134 25.93 -26.30 4.20
CA ALA A 134 27.27 -25.79 3.88
C ALA A 134 28.35 -26.20 4.89
N CYS A 135 27.99 -26.80 6.03
CA CYS A 135 28.94 -27.27 7.04
C CYS A 135 28.89 -28.80 7.13
N GLY A 136 29.56 -29.48 6.18
CA GLY A 136 29.80 -30.92 6.27
C GLY A 136 30.78 -31.23 7.42
N PRO A 137 30.63 -32.37 8.12
CA PRO A 137 31.51 -32.71 9.23
C PRO A 137 32.93 -33.00 8.71
N GLU A 138 33.93 -32.35 9.31
CA GLU A 138 35.35 -32.69 9.13
C GLU A 138 35.57 -34.18 9.46
N ARG A 139 36.26 -34.89 8.56
CA ARG A 139 36.67 -36.28 8.79
C ARG A 139 37.79 -36.32 9.83
N PRO A 140 37.71 -37.14 10.89
CA PRO A 140 38.83 -37.34 11.79
C PRO A 140 39.94 -38.11 11.08
N GLY A 141 41.17 -37.57 11.13
CA GLY A 141 42.37 -38.19 10.60
C GLY A 141 42.65 -39.55 11.24
N LEU A 142 42.87 -40.56 10.40
CA LEU A 142 43.40 -41.86 10.81
C LEU A 142 44.91 -41.70 11.05
N GLY A 143 45.33 -41.70 12.31
CA GLY A 143 46.71 -41.95 12.70
C GLY A 143 46.86 -43.39 13.17
N SER A 144 47.66 -44.20 12.46
CA SER A 144 48.34 -45.40 13.00
C SER A 144 49.35 -45.92 11.98
N ARG A 145 50.64 -45.63 12.21
CA ARG A 145 51.75 -46.60 12.19
C ARG A 145 52.90 -46.06 13.02
#